data_AF-A0A7K3DLV9-F1
#
_entry.id   AF-A0A7K3DLV9-F1
#
_cell.length_a   1.000
_cell.length_b   1.000
_cell.length_c   1.000
_cell.angle_alpha   90.00
_cell.angle_beta   90.00
_cell.angle_gamma   90.00
#
_symmetry.space_group_name_H-M   'P 1'
#
loop_
_entity.id
_entity.type
_entity.pdbx_description
1 polymer ?
#
loop_
_entity_poly.entity_id
_entity_poly.type
_entity_poly.pdbx_seq_one_letter_code
_entity_poly.pdbx_strand_id
1 'polypeptide(L)'
;MFTAPLSPTIDSAAAFAHRTTDRDTFIRSWQAAGAGRHFASARLPHDHPFFPPSRDGRPDPLLLAESFRQAGLVILHAGHDVPLDHVFLLGSLQYDYSMPVPDAQGGPCELTLEV
;
A
#
# COMPACT_ATOMS: atom_id res chain seq x y z
N MET A 1 9.17 -8.44 17.71
CA MET A 1 9.28 -9.29 16.52
C MET A 1 8.04 -10.19 16.50
N PHE A 2 6.97 -9.76 15.82
CA PHE A 2 5.71 -10.51 15.75
C PHE A 2 5.64 -11.16 14.36
N THR A 3 5.81 -12.47 14.30
CA THR A 3 5.60 -13.25 13.07
C THR A 3 4.21 -13.87 13.18
N ALA A 4 3.22 -13.23 12.57
CA ALA A 4 1.90 -13.81 12.41
C ALA A 4 1.95 -14.94 11.34
N PRO A 5 1.14 -16.01 11.46
CA PRO A 5 1.10 -17.06 10.47
C PRO A 5 0.57 -16.51 9.13
N LEU A 6 1.28 -16.81 8.04
CA LEU A 6 0.90 -16.43 6.68
C LEU A 6 -0.36 -17.19 6.26
N SER A 7 -1.51 -16.52 6.35
CA SER A 7 -2.74 -16.91 5.65
C SER A 7 -2.57 -16.62 4.14
N PRO A 8 -3.33 -17.27 3.24
CA PRO A 8 -3.01 -17.29 1.81
C PRO A 8 -2.84 -15.88 1.25
N THR A 9 -1.65 -15.62 0.73
CA THR A 9 -1.31 -14.44 -0.05
C THR A 9 -2.16 -14.49 -1.31
N ILE A 10 -3.12 -13.57 -1.46
CA ILE A 10 -3.84 -13.45 -2.73
C ILE A 10 -2.96 -12.60 -3.67
N ASP A 11 -2.41 -13.24 -4.70
CA ASP A 11 -1.62 -12.62 -5.79
C ASP A 11 -2.43 -11.68 -6.71
N SER A 12 -3.67 -11.32 -6.32
CA SER A 12 -4.58 -10.47 -7.09
C SER A 12 -4.82 -9.10 -6.45
N ALA A 13 -4.08 -8.72 -5.41
CA ALA A 13 -4.23 -7.41 -4.77
C ALA A 13 -4.12 -6.25 -5.78
N ALA A 14 -3.23 -6.38 -6.77
CA ALA A 14 -3.09 -5.41 -7.85
C ALA A 14 -4.40 -5.17 -8.62
N ALA A 15 -5.22 -6.20 -8.86
CA ALA A 15 -6.46 -6.09 -9.62
C ALA A 15 -7.53 -5.23 -8.92
N PHE A 16 -7.42 -5.05 -7.59
CA PHE A 16 -8.36 -4.28 -6.79
C PHE A 16 -7.90 -2.83 -6.53
N ALA A 17 -6.69 -2.44 -6.94
CA ALA A 17 -6.13 -1.11 -6.64
C ALA A 17 -6.74 0.03 -7.49
N HIS A 18 -7.58 -0.29 -8.49
CA HIS A 18 -8.21 0.64 -9.44
C HIS A 18 -7.17 1.49 -10.20
N ARG A 19 -6.15 0.83 -10.73
CA ARG A 19 -5.10 1.43 -11.53
C ARG A 19 -4.97 0.69 -12.85
N THR A 20 -4.70 1.44 -13.91
CA THR A 20 -4.58 0.92 -15.27
C THR A 20 -3.13 0.63 -15.64
N THR A 21 -2.16 1.02 -14.80
CA THR A 21 -0.74 0.78 -15.02
C THR A 21 -0.10 0.10 -13.81
N ASP A 22 0.86 -0.77 -14.06
CA ASP A 22 1.62 -1.44 -13.00
C ASP A 22 2.50 -0.47 -12.21
N ARG A 23 2.90 0.65 -12.83
CA ARG A 23 3.72 1.69 -12.20
C ARG A 23 2.94 2.43 -11.11
N ASP A 24 1.63 2.57 -11.27
CA ASP A 24 0.76 3.23 -10.29
C ASP A 24 0.10 2.24 -9.33
N THR A 25 0.35 0.94 -9.49
CA THR A 25 -0.15 -0.12 -8.60
C THR A 25 0.92 -0.53 -7.59
N PHE A 26 0.74 -0.13 -6.34
CA PHE A 26 1.75 -0.29 -5.30
C PHE A 26 1.57 -1.55 -4.47
N ILE A 27 0.32 -1.92 -4.19
CA ILE A 27 -0.01 -3.06 -3.34
C ILE A 27 0.33 -4.38 -4.05
N ARG A 28 1.08 -5.24 -3.35
CA ARG A 28 1.51 -6.55 -3.87
C ARG A 28 0.74 -7.69 -3.26
N SER A 29 0.48 -7.60 -1.96
CA SER A 29 -0.33 -8.58 -1.25
C SER A 29 -1.10 -7.95 -0.10
N TRP A 30 -2.10 -8.67 0.38
CA TRP A 30 -2.87 -8.32 1.55
C TRP A 30 -3.25 -9.58 2.34
N GLN A 31 -3.42 -9.43 3.65
CA GLN A 31 -3.97 -10.44 4.54
C GLN A 31 -4.77 -9.81 5.69
N ALA A 32 -5.81 -10.49 6.13
CA ALA A 32 -6.49 -10.18 7.39
C ALA A 32 -5.68 -10.69 8.60
N ALA A 33 -5.66 -9.92 9.68
CA ALA A 33 -4.97 -10.27 10.93
C ALA A 33 -5.92 -10.41 12.14
N GLY A 34 -7.24 -10.45 11.89
CA GLY A 34 -8.26 -10.53 12.92
C GLY A 34 -8.54 -9.20 13.60
N ALA A 35 -9.65 -9.12 14.33
CA ALA A 35 -10.11 -7.90 15.02
C ALA A 35 -10.22 -6.66 14.10
N GLY A 36 -10.56 -6.86 12.82
CA GLY A 36 -10.66 -5.78 11.82
C GLY A 36 -9.32 -5.19 11.39
N ARG A 37 -8.19 -5.83 11.75
CA ARG A 37 -6.85 -5.41 11.33
C ARG A 37 -6.45 -6.09 10.03
N HIS A 38 -5.76 -5.35 9.20
CA HIS A 38 -5.28 -5.80 7.92
C HIS A 38 -3.81 -5.45 7.73
N PHE A 39 -3.08 -6.33 7.04
CA PHE A 39 -1.73 -6.02 6.58
C PHE A 39 -1.69 -6.05 5.07
N ALA A 40 -1.03 -5.07 4.48
CA ALA A 40 -0.73 -5.06 3.06
C ALA A 40 0.78 -4.85 2.83
N SER A 41 1.34 -5.54 1.85
CA SER A 41 2.68 -5.24 1.36
C SER A 41 2.58 -4.29 0.18
N ALA A 42 3.47 -3.30 0.13
CA ALA A 42 3.54 -2.33 -0.94
C ALA A 42 4.97 -2.17 -1.45
N ARG A 43 5.10 -1.88 -2.74
CA ARG A 43 6.37 -1.50 -3.36
C ARG A 43 6.20 -0.17 -4.07
N LEU A 44 6.76 0.89 -3.50
CA LEU A 44 6.69 2.25 -4.02
C LEU A 44 7.82 2.50 -5.02
N PRO A 45 7.54 3.06 -6.21
CA PRO A 45 8.58 3.51 -7.11
C PRO A 45 9.35 4.69 -6.51
N HIS A 46 10.67 4.73 -6.71
CA HIS A 46 11.52 5.83 -6.24
C HIS A 46 11.31 7.11 -7.05
N ASP A 47 11.04 6.98 -8.34
CA ASP A 47 11.03 8.05 -9.34
C ASP A 47 9.62 8.35 -9.87
N HIS A 48 8.61 8.33 -8.98
CA HIS A 48 7.23 8.57 -9.39
C HIS A 48 7.06 10.00 -9.94
N PRO A 49 6.51 10.20 -11.15
CA PRO A 49 6.49 11.52 -11.81
C PRO A 49 5.68 12.58 -11.07
N PHE A 50 4.65 12.18 -10.32
CA PHE A 50 3.80 13.08 -9.53
C PHE A 50 4.19 13.16 -8.05
N PHE A 51 5.01 12.20 -7.59
CA PHE A 51 5.33 12.03 -6.17
C PHE A 51 6.85 11.82 -6.02
N PRO A 52 7.65 12.83 -6.38
CA PRO A 52 9.10 12.71 -6.32
C PRO A 52 9.56 12.54 -4.87
N PRO A 53 10.67 11.83 -4.63
CA PRO A 53 11.17 11.62 -3.29
C PRO A 53 11.58 12.96 -2.66
N SER A 54 11.51 13.02 -1.33
CA SER A 54 12.02 14.15 -0.57
C SER A 54 13.55 14.29 -0.73
N ARG A 55 14.10 15.44 -0.30
CA ARG A 55 15.55 15.70 -0.40
C ARG A 55 16.42 14.67 0.33
N ASP A 56 15.89 14.03 1.36
CA ASP A 56 16.55 12.96 2.12
C ASP A 56 16.26 11.55 1.55
N GLY A 57 15.66 11.46 0.36
CA GLY A 57 15.44 10.20 -0.36
C GLY A 57 14.22 9.41 0.11
N ARG A 58 13.38 9.96 0.98
CA ARG A 58 12.16 9.28 1.45
C ARG A 58 11.04 9.41 0.42
N PRO A 59 10.09 8.46 0.40
CA PRO A 59 8.89 8.60 -0.42
C PRO A 59 8.14 9.88 -0.08
N ASP A 60 7.55 10.49 -1.11
CA ASP A 60 6.60 11.59 -0.92
C ASP A 60 5.47 11.15 0.04
N PRO A 61 5.08 11.97 1.04
CA PRO A 61 3.95 11.68 1.92
C PRO A 61 2.65 11.32 1.18
N LEU A 62 2.39 11.90 0.01
CA LEU A 62 1.22 11.59 -0.80
C LEU A 62 1.34 10.22 -1.48
N LEU A 63 2.55 9.74 -1.78
CA LEU A 63 2.78 8.38 -2.27
C LEU A 63 2.47 7.35 -1.16
N LEU A 64 2.84 7.67 0.08
CA LEU A 64 2.46 6.88 1.26
C LEU A 64 0.93 6.88 1.44
N ALA A 65 0.29 8.06 1.39
CA ALA A 65 -1.16 8.18 1.49
C ALA A 65 -1.91 7.41 0.39
N GLU A 66 -1.40 7.47 -0.84
CA GLU A 66 -1.95 6.71 -1.97
C GLU A 66 -1.83 5.20 -1.75
N SER A 67 -0.74 4.73 -1.14
CA SER A 67 -0.60 3.32 -0.79
C SER A 67 -1.67 2.86 0.22
N PHE A 68 -1.98 3.69 1.24
CA PHE A 68 -3.11 3.44 2.15
C PHE A 68 -4.46 3.46 1.43
N ARG A 69 -4.68 4.39 0.49
CA ARG A 69 -5.90 4.44 -0.32
C ARG A 69 -6.08 3.17 -1.15
N GLN A 70 -5.01 2.66 -1.76
CA GLN A 70 -5.03 1.40 -2.51
C GLN A 70 -5.23 0.19 -1.59
N ALA A 71 -4.61 0.15 -0.42
CA ALA A 71 -4.83 -0.92 0.55
C ALA A 71 -6.30 -0.97 1.00
N GLY A 72 -6.93 0.18 1.24
CA GLY A 72 -8.36 0.27 1.55
C GLY A 72 -9.25 -0.31 0.44
N LEU A 73 -8.97 0.00 -0.83
CA LEU A 73 -9.66 -0.61 -1.97
C LEU A 73 -9.51 -2.13 -1.98
N VAL A 74 -8.28 -2.63 -1.82
CA VAL A 74 -8.00 -4.08 -1.77
C VAL A 74 -8.78 -4.75 -0.65
N ILE A 75 -8.77 -4.18 0.55
CA ILE A 75 -9.51 -4.69 1.72
C ILE A 75 -11.01 -4.75 1.44
N LEU A 76 -11.59 -3.69 0.87
CA LEU A 76 -13.02 -3.62 0.60
C LEU A 76 -13.45 -4.65 -0.45
N HIS A 77 -12.73 -4.75 -1.56
CA HIS A 77 -13.12 -5.63 -2.65
C HIS A 77 -12.76 -7.09 -2.37
N ALA A 78 -11.54 -7.37 -1.91
CA ALA A 78 -11.05 -8.73 -1.70
C ALA A 78 -11.41 -9.30 -0.32
N GLY A 79 -11.50 -8.45 0.71
CA GLY A 79 -11.78 -8.87 2.08
C GLY A 79 -13.25 -8.78 2.49
N HIS A 80 -14.04 -7.95 1.80
CA HIS A 80 -15.45 -7.70 2.13
C HIS A 80 -16.40 -7.85 0.94
N ASP A 81 -15.94 -8.37 -0.19
CA ASP A 81 -16.75 -8.62 -1.40
C ASP A 81 -17.53 -7.39 -1.90
N VAL A 82 -17.03 -6.18 -1.62
CA VAL A 82 -17.62 -4.96 -2.18
C VAL A 82 -17.46 -5.00 -3.70
N PRO A 83 -18.50 -4.74 -4.51
CA PRO A 83 -18.36 -4.76 -5.96
C PRO A 83 -17.39 -3.69 -6.49
N LEU A 84 -16.64 -4.01 -7.55
CA LEU A 84 -15.61 -3.14 -8.15
C LEU A 84 -16.15 -1.80 -8.70
N ASP A 85 -17.45 -1.72 -9.01
CA ASP A 85 -18.08 -0.50 -9.51
C ASP A 85 -18.45 0.50 -8.40
N HIS A 86 -18.24 0.14 -7.14
CA HIS A 86 -18.50 1.02 -6.01
C HIS A 86 -17.40 2.06 -5.80
N VAL A 87 -17.81 3.28 -5.47
CA VAL A 87 -16.89 4.39 -5.21
C VAL A 87 -16.36 4.32 -3.79
N PHE A 88 -15.03 4.30 -3.67
CA PHE A 88 -14.33 4.45 -2.40
C PHE A 88 -13.89 5.89 -2.19
N LEU A 89 -14.16 6.43 -1.00
CA LEU A 89 -13.73 7.75 -0.56
C LEU A 89 -12.95 7.64 0.74
N LEU A 90 -11.65 7.99 0.70
CA LEU A 90 -10.84 8.14 1.90
C LEU A 90 -11.04 9.57 2.43
N GLY A 91 -11.79 9.70 3.53
CA GLY A 91 -12.14 11.01 4.08
C GLY A 91 -10.99 11.70 4.82
N SER A 92 -10.30 10.97 5.68
CA SER A 92 -9.15 11.45 6.44
C SER A 92 -8.15 10.33 6.64
N LEU A 93 -6.85 10.66 6.64
CA LEU A 93 -5.78 9.72 6.91
C LEU A 93 -4.82 10.32 7.93
N GLN A 94 -4.57 9.56 8.99
CA GLN A 94 -3.47 9.76 9.91
C GLN A 94 -2.63 8.49 9.88
N TYR A 95 -1.33 8.65 9.75
CA TYR A 95 -0.41 7.54 9.73
C TYR A 95 0.91 7.95 10.36
N ASP A 96 1.55 6.98 10.99
CA ASP A 96 2.94 7.05 11.35
C ASP A 96 3.69 6.04 10.49
N TYR A 97 4.94 6.36 10.16
CA TYR A 97 5.80 5.43 9.48
C TYR A 97 7.21 5.53 10.03
N SER A 98 7.93 4.42 9.96
CA SER A 98 9.35 4.38 10.22
C SER A 98 10.03 3.72 9.03
N MET A 99 11.15 4.31 8.62
CA MET A 99 11.96 3.77 7.55
C MET A 99 13.42 3.90 7.96
N PRO A 100 14.25 2.88 7.70
CA PRO A 100 15.70 3.04 7.79
C PRO A 100 16.16 4.20 6.91
N VAL A 101 17.38 4.69 7.14
CA VAL A 101 17.97 5.73 6.28
C VAL A 101 17.95 5.20 4.83
N PRO A 102 17.34 5.93 3.88
CA PRO A 102 17.30 5.51 2.48
C PRO A 102 18.72 5.29 1.95
N ASP A 103 18.92 4.27 1.12
CA ASP A 103 20.18 4.13 0.41
C ASP A 103 20.39 5.30 -0.55
N ALA A 104 21.65 5.65 -0.81
CA ALA A 104 21.99 6.72 -1.75
C ALA A 104 21.76 6.28 -3.21
N GLN A 105 21.47 5.00 -3.44
CA GLN A 105 21.35 4.38 -4.75
C GLN A 105 19.91 4.47 -5.34
N GLY A 106 18.92 4.88 -4.54
CA GLY A 106 17.59 5.25 -5.06
C GLY A 106 16.83 4.06 -5.63
N GLY A 107 16.50 3.09 -4.78
CA GLY A 107 15.70 1.91 -5.13
C GLY A 107 14.21 2.05 -4.79
N PRO A 108 13.33 1.20 -5.37
CA PRO A 108 11.95 1.09 -4.93
C PRO A 108 11.87 0.80 -3.43
N CYS A 109 10.96 1.45 -2.75
CA CYS A 109 10.78 1.29 -1.31
C CYS A 109 9.74 0.19 -1.03
N GLU A 110 10.12 -0.81 -0.26
CA GLU A 110 9.20 -1.84 0.23
C GLU A 110 8.63 -1.46 1.59
N LEU A 111 7.32 -1.60 1.75
CA LEU A 111 6.58 -1.21 2.93
C LEU A 111 5.62 -2.32 3.37
N THR A 112 5.41 -2.39 4.68
CA THR A 112 4.28 -3.08 5.29
C THR A 112 3.33 -2.04 5.85
N LEU A 113 2.10 -2.05 5.37
CA LEU A 113 1.01 -1.21 5.84
C LEU A 113 0.17 -2.00 6.84
N GLU A 114 -0.12 -1.42 7.99
CA GLU A 114 -1.19 -1.88 8.88
C GLU A 114 -2.38 -0.94 8.71
N VAL A 115 -3.55 -1.51 8.43
CA VAL A 115 -4.82 -0.80 8.18
C VAL A 115 -5.88 -1.30 9.13
#